data_AF-A0A962X4D1-F1
#
_entry.id   AF-A0A962X4D1-F1
#
_cell.length_a   1.000
_cell.length_b   1.000
_cell.length_c   1.000
_cell.angle_alpha   90.00
_cell.angle_beta   90.00
_cell.angle_gamma   90.00
#
_symmetry.space_group_name_H-M   'P 1'
#
loop_
_entity.id
_entity.type
_entity.pdbx_description
1 polymer ?
#
loop_
_entity_poly.entity_id
_entity_poly.type
_entity_poly.pdbx_seq_one_letter_code
_entity_poly.pdbx_strand_id
1 'polypeptide(L)'
;MEVGPREISTPFRPIPLDVPEGMKPNEFFNSTENLNDLEHNNGLLVNPEHLLLYRKALGHSTEFDTSIIYNTSKIILDPLGRPVRRTQVPEQIRHVWNRMNQIILDYMLEHYPDPQQALVLAGEASLDATWPLTSPGVPSIRMLHNHFMVFPMEQLSQAAMADRNNPNLTDGGQHSLFQAYMHDVYQTFFDAALELDMLVPIESNASTLQLTGYPQGLPCWQIRGGVDALKDIRFWLEYDRILQGFIDFYRTFFT
;
A
#
# COMPACT_ATOMS: atom_id res chain seq x y z
N MET A 1 22.94 15.55 -9.93
CA MET A 1 21.60 15.16 -10.43
C MET A 1 20.60 15.84 -9.51
N GLU A 2 19.56 16.48 -10.05
CA GLU A 2 18.55 17.14 -9.21
C GLU A 2 17.70 16.06 -8.52
N VAL A 3 17.58 16.14 -7.20
CA VAL A 3 16.76 15.21 -6.39
C VAL A 3 15.30 15.63 -6.50
N GLY A 4 14.43 14.66 -6.75
CA GLY A 4 12.99 14.91 -6.84
C GLY A 4 12.21 13.70 -7.37
N PRO A 5 10.88 13.70 -7.16
CA PRO A 5 10.02 12.61 -7.59
C PRO A 5 10.03 12.48 -9.11
N ARG A 6 9.80 11.25 -9.58
CA ARG A 6 9.91 10.89 -11.00
C ARG A 6 8.54 10.53 -11.54
N GLU A 7 8.28 10.97 -12.76
CA GLU A 7 7.06 10.63 -13.50
C GLU A 7 7.34 9.49 -14.48
N ILE A 8 6.62 8.37 -14.32
CA ILE A 8 6.71 7.23 -15.22
C ILE A 8 5.35 7.04 -15.89
N SER A 9 5.35 6.98 -17.22
CA SER A 9 4.18 6.58 -17.99
C SER A 9 4.21 5.08 -18.22
N THR A 10 3.17 4.39 -17.76
CA THR A 10 2.98 2.97 -17.96
C THR A 10 1.85 2.74 -18.98
N PRO A 11 2.07 1.93 -20.02
CA PRO A 11 0.97 1.50 -20.87
C PRO A 11 0.03 0.63 -20.04
N PHE A 12 -1.28 0.88 -20.15
CA PHE A 12 -2.28 0.07 -19.46
C PHE A 12 -3.20 -0.64 -20.45
N ARG A 13 -3.74 -1.78 -20.01
CA ARG A 13 -4.80 -2.47 -20.74
C ARG A 13 -6.13 -1.87 -20.31
N PRO A 14 -6.96 -1.34 -21.23
CA PRO A 14 -8.30 -0.90 -20.89
C PRO A 14 -9.09 -2.02 -20.21
N ILE A 15 -9.73 -1.71 -19.08
CA ILE A 15 -10.62 -2.64 -18.40
C ILE A 15 -11.89 -2.74 -19.25
N PRO A 16 -12.33 -3.95 -19.66
CA PRO A 16 -13.44 -4.13 -20.59
C PRO A 16 -14.81 -3.98 -19.90
N LEU A 17 -14.93 -3.00 -19.00
CA LEU A 17 -16.12 -2.71 -18.23
C LEU A 17 -16.54 -1.27 -18.44
N ASP A 18 -17.82 -1.08 -18.77
CA ASP A 18 -18.41 0.25 -18.86
C ASP A 18 -18.84 0.72 -17.47
N VAL A 19 -18.41 1.92 -17.08
CA VAL A 19 -18.89 2.56 -15.86
C VAL A 19 -20.35 2.97 -16.06
N PRO A 20 -21.30 2.50 -15.23
CA PRO A 20 -22.71 2.84 -15.38
C PRO A 20 -22.96 4.35 -15.31
N GLU A 21 -23.97 4.82 -16.05
CA GLU A 21 -24.37 6.23 -16.03
C GLU A 21 -24.70 6.70 -14.60
N GLY A 22 -24.10 7.82 -14.18
CA GLY A 22 -24.28 8.38 -12.85
C GLY A 22 -23.36 7.82 -11.75
N MET A 23 -22.55 6.79 -12.04
CA MET A 23 -21.56 6.27 -11.11
C MET A 23 -20.17 6.86 -11.37
N LYS A 24 -19.40 7.16 -10.32
CA LYS A 24 -18.01 7.60 -10.51
C LYS A 24 -17.10 6.40 -10.81
N PRO A 25 -16.04 6.57 -11.63
CA PRO A 25 -15.10 5.48 -11.93
C PRO A 25 -14.48 4.83 -10.68
N ASN A 26 -14.09 5.62 -9.67
CA ASN A 26 -13.53 5.10 -8.44
C ASN A 26 -14.53 4.27 -7.62
N GLU A 27 -15.82 4.61 -7.63
CA GLU A 27 -16.87 3.81 -6.99
C GLU A 27 -17.04 2.47 -7.73
N PHE A 28 -17.06 2.51 -9.06
CA PHE A 28 -17.21 1.33 -9.90
C PHE A 28 -16.03 0.35 -9.79
N PHE A 29 -14.78 0.84 -9.84
CA PHE A 29 -13.61 -0.05 -9.77
C PHE A 29 -13.36 -0.59 -8.34
N ASN A 30 -14.11 -0.15 -7.34
CA ASN A 30 -14.14 -0.76 -6.00
C ASN A 30 -15.36 -1.69 -5.79
N SER A 31 -16.07 -2.04 -6.86
CA SER A 31 -17.30 -2.85 -6.82
C SER A 31 -17.05 -4.36 -6.87
N THR A 32 -18.14 -5.12 -6.67
CA THR A 32 -18.16 -6.58 -6.82
C THR A 32 -17.96 -6.98 -8.29
N GLU A 33 -18.48 -6.19 -9.22
CA GLU A 33 -18.34 -6.38 -10.66
C GLU A 33 -16.88 -6.32 -11.07
N ASN A 34 -16.12 -5.34 -10.57
CA ASN A 34 -14.69 -5.27 -10.82
C ASN A 34 -13.92 -6.45 -10.19
N LEU A 35 -14.30 -6.91 -8.99
CA LEU A 35 -13.70 -8.12 -8.39
C LEU A 35 -13.91 -9.36 -9.25
N ASN A 36 -15.11 -9.52 -9.77
CA ASN A 36 -15.44 -10.63 -10.65
C ASN A 36 -14.62 -10.54 -11.94
N ASP A 37 -14.49 -9.35 -12.55
CA ASP A 37 -13.63 -9.16 -13.72
C ASP A 37 -12.16 -9.47 -13.41
N LEU A 38 -11.64 -8.94 -12.30
CA LEU A 38 -10.28 -9.21 -11.86
C LEU A 38 -10.02 -10.71 -11.66
N GLU A 39 -10.95 -11.43 -11.03
CA GLU A 39 -10.83 -12.87 -10.80
C GLU A 39 -10.74 -13.66 -12.11
N HIS A 40 -11.53 -13.29 -13.13
CA HIS A 40 -11.64 -14.08 -14.37
C HIS A 40 -10.70 -13.63 -15.49
N ASN A 41 -10.35 -12.34 -15.58
CA ASN A 41 -9.59 -11.77 -16.70
C ASN A 41 -8.15 -11.41 -16.35
N ASN A 42 -7.87 -11.12 -15.07
CA ASN A 42 -6.56 -10.66 -14.59
C ASN A 42 -5.98 -11.54 -13.48
N GLY A 43 -6.77 -12.50 -12.98
CA GLY A 43 -6.42 -13.38 -11.89
C GLY A 43 -5.31 -14.33 -12.28
N LEU A 44 -4.30 -14.40 -11.43
CA LEU A 44 -3.18 -15.33 -11.55
C LEU A 44 -3.40 -16.54 -10.64
N LEU A 45 -3.92 -16.30 -9.43
CA LEU A 45 -4.21 -17.35 -8.45
C LEU A 45 -5.33 -16.93 -7.52
N VAL A 46 -6.27 -17.84 -7.28
CA VAL A 46 -7.31 -17.74 -6.25
C VAL A 46 -7.13 -18.92 -5.31
N ASN A 47 -7.25 -18.68 -4.01
CA ASN A 47 -7.21 -19.74 -3.00
C ASN A 47 -8.58 -19.91 -2.29
N PRO A 48 -8.75 -21.00 -1.49
CA PRO A 48 -9.97 -21.23 -0.73
C PRO A 48 -10.31 -20.12 0.28
N GLU A 49 -9.31 -19.38 0.76
CA GLU A 49 -9.45 -18.22 1.64
C GLU A 49 -9.90 -16.94 0.92
N HIS A 50 -10.24 -17.01 -0.36
CA HIS A 50 -10.66 -15.89 -1.21
C HIS A 50 -9.62 -14.77 -1.35
N LEU A 51 -8.34 -15.09 -1.21
CA LEU A 51 -7.25 -14.22 -1.62
C LEU A 51 -7.02 -14.41 -3.11
N LEU A 52 -7.04 -13.30 -3.84
CA LEU A 52 -6.80 -13.23 -5.27
C LEU A 52 -5.45 -12.54 -5.49
N LEU A 53 -4.50 -13.28 -6.07
CA LEU A 53 -3.32 -12.71 -6.71
C LEU A 53 -3.68 -12.36 -8.14
N TYR A 54 -3.49 -11.11 -8.55
CA TYR A 54 -3.86 -10.65 -9.89
C TYR A 54 -2.85 -9.64 -10.45
N ARG A 55 -2.73 -9.65 -11.77
CA ARG A 55 -1.98 -8.62 -12.49
C ARG A 55 -2.78 -7.33 -12.55
N LYS A 56 -2.18 -6.21 -12.18
CA LYS A 56 -2.83 -4.90 -12.32
C LYS A 56 -3.12 -4.59 -13.80
N ALA A 57 -4.37 -4.20 -14.10
CA ALA A 57 -4.74 -3.71 -15.43
C ALA A 57 -4.15 -2.31 -15.69
N LEU A 58 -4.22 -1.45 -14.66
CA LEU A 58 -3.56 -0.16 -14.57
C LEU A 58 -2.25 -0.35 -13.78
N GLY A 59 -1.15 -0.56 -14.49
CA GLY A 59 0.16 -0.80 -13.87
C GLY A 59 0.81 0.49 -13.36
N HIS A 60 1.46 0.41 -12.21
CA HIS A 60 2.38 1.40 -11.66
C HIS A 60 3.80 1.19 -12.18
N SER A 61 4.17 -0.06 -12.47
CA SER A 61 5.48 -0.40 -13.02
C SER A 61 5.39 -1.20 -14.33
N THR A 62 6.43 -1.08 -15.16
CA THR A 62 6.65 -1.85 -16.38
C THR A 62 7.44 -3.15 -16.17
N GLU A 63 8.10 -3.33 -15.03
CA GLU A 63 8.99 -4.48 -14.78
C GLU A 63 8.27 -5.63 -14.04
N PHE A 64 7.74 -5.34 -12.85
CA PHE A 64 6.92 -6.29 -12.09
C PHE A 64 5.82 -5.51 -11.38
N ASP A 65 4.57 -5.93 -11.56
CA ASP A 65 3.42 -5.29 -10.93
C ASP A 65 2.27 -6.29 -10.73
N THR A 66 2.01 -6.61 -9.46
CA THR A 66 0.92 -7.49 -9.07
C THR A 66 0.34 -7.03 -7.73
N SER A 67 -0.82 -7.57 -7.38
CA SER A 67 -1.43 -7.34 -6.08
C SER A 67 -2.09 -8.59 -5.54
N ILE A 68 -2.12 -8.70 -4.22
CA ILE A 68 -2.98 -9.66 -3.51
C ILE A 68 -4.15 -8.88 -2.94
N ILE A 69 -5.38 -9.27 -3.25
CA ILE A 69 -6.59 -8.68 -2.70
C ILE A 69 -7.40 -9.75 -1.98
N TYR A 70 -7.92 -9.42 -0.80
CA TYR A 70 -8.92 -10.25 -0.15
C TYR A 70 -10.29 -9.94 -0.75
N ASN A 71 -10.91 -10.93 -1.40
CA ASN A 71 -12.18 -10.78 -2.09
C ASN A 71 -13.35 -10.76 -1.09
N THR A 72 -13.63 -9.57 -0.57
CA THR A 72 -14.69 -9.31 0.40
C THR A 72 -16.09 -9.26 -0.22
N SER A 73 -16.24 -9.35 -1.55
CA SER A 73 -17.58 -9.46 -2.14
C SER A 73 -18.23 -10.82 -1.83
N LYS A 74 -17.40 -11.83 -1.55
CA LYS A 74 -17.85 -13.18 -1.16
C LYS A 74 -18.19 -13.28 0.32
N ILE A 75 -17.67 -12.37 1.17
CA ILE A 75 -17.82 -12.39 2.63
C ILE A 75 -17.94 -10.97 3.17
N ILE A 76 -19.07 -10.64 3.78
CA ILE A 76 -19.27 -9.34 4.45
C ILE A 76 -18.41 -9.30 5.72
N LEU A 77 -17.34 -8.50 5.70
CA LEU A 77 -16.47 -8.29 6.87
C LEU A 77 -17.00 -7.23 7.83
N ASP A 78 -17.70 -6.22 7.30
CA ASP A 78 -18.41 -5.22 8.10
C ASP A 78 -19.76 -4.91 7.44
N PRO A 79 -20.88 -5.36 8.03
CA PRO A 79 -22.22 -5.17 7.46
C PRO A 79 -22.68 -3.71 7.46
N LEU A 80 -21.97 -2.81 8.15
CA LEU A 80 -22.30 -1.39 8.26
C LEU A 80 -21.50 -0.52 7.27
N GLY A 81 -20.75 -1.12 6.34
CA GLY A 81 -20.05 -0.40 5.27
C GLY A 81 -18.90 0.49 5.76
N ARG A 82 -18.35 0.20 6.94
CA ARG A 82 -17.19 0.91 7.50
C ARG A 82 -15.91 0.43 6.81
N PRO A 83 -14.82 1.24 6.85
CA PRO A 83 -13.52 0.78 6.42
C PRO A 83 -13.11 -0.49 7.16
N VAL A 84 -12.77 -1.52 6.39
CA VAL A 84 -12.32 -2.79 6.94
C VAL A 84 -10.82 -2.69 7.21
N ARG A 85 -10.37 -3.33 8.28
CA ARG A 85 -8.96 -3.42 8.69
C ARG A 85 -8.43 -4.83 8.53
N ARG A 86 -7.13 -4.96 8.25
CA ARG A 86 -6.42 -6.24 8.25
C ARG A 86 -6.66 -7.05 9.53
N THR A 87 -6.71 -6.41 10.69
CA THR A 87 -6.97 -7.07 11.98
C THR A 87 -8.38 -7.67 12.11
N GLN A 88 -9.35 -7.24 11.29
CA GLN A 88 -10.70 -7.81 11.24
C GLN A 88 -10.78 -9.05 10.33
N VAL A 89 -9.75 -9.31 9.52
CA VAL A 89 -9.66 -10.52 8.71
C VAL A 89 -9.48 -11.73 9.63
N PRO A 90 -10.21 -12.84 9.44
CA PRO A 90 -10.04 -14.05 10.24
C PRO A 90 -8.59 -14.50 10.31
N GLU A 91 -8.17 -15.02 11.47
CA GLU A 91 -6.78 -15.35 11.74
C GLU A 91 -6.18 -16.30 10.70
N GLN A 92 -6.90 -17.36 10.33
CA GLN A 92 -6.47 -18.31 9.30
C GLN A 92 -6.18 -17.59 7.96
N ILE A 93 -7.05 -16.67 7.55
CA ILE A 93 -6.90 -15.93 6.30
C ILE A 93 -5.69 -15.00 6.39
N ARG A 94 -5.46 -14.34 7.53
CA ARG A 94 -4.25 -13.52 7.75
C ARG A 94 -2.98 -14.35 7.65
N HIS A 95 -2.94 -15.56 8.21
CA HIS A 95 -1.77 -16.45 8.10
C HIS A 95 -1.45 -16.81 6.65
N VAL A 96 -2.47 -17.20 5.88
CA VAL A 96 -2.32 -17.48 4.44
C VAL A 96 -1.88 -16.23 3.69
N TRP A 97 -2.45 -15.08 4.03
CA TRP A 97 -2.07 -13.81 3.41
C TRP A 97 -0.63 -13.39 3.72
N ASN A 98 -0.19 -13.49 4.97
CA ASN A 98 1.20 -13.26 5.37
C ASN A 98 2.13 -14.14 4.54
N ARG A 99 1.79 -15.43 4.41
CA ARG A 99 2.58 -16.39 3.63
C ARG A 99 2.64 -16.01 2.14
N MET A 100 1.53 -15.58 1.54
CA MET A 100 1.51 -15.13 0.15
C MET A 100 2.37 -13.86 -0.05
N ASN A 101 2.28 -12.88 0.86
CA ASN A 101 3.15 -11.69 0.81
C ASN A 101 4.62 -12.09 0.88
N GLN A 102 4.96 -12.96 1.83
CA GLN A 102 6.32 -13.44 2.02
C GLN A 102 6.86 -14.12 0.75
N ILE A 103 6.09 -15.01 0.12
CA ILE A 103 6.52 -15.72 -1.10
C ILE A 103 6.78 -14.74 -2.25
N ILE A 104 5.93 -13.73 -2.43
CA ILE A 104 6.11 -12.75 -3.51
C ILE A 104 7.33 -11.86 -3.22
N LEU A 105 7.50 -11.41 -1.97
CA LEU A 105 8.67 -10.64 -1.57
C LEU A 105 9.97 -11.43 -1.73
N ASP A 106 9.99 -12.70 -1.31
CA ASP A 106 11.12 -13.60 -1.49
C ASP A 106 11.45 -13.73 -3.00
N TYR A 107 10.44 -13.94 -3.85
CA TYR A 107 10.62 -14.01 -5.31
C TYR A 107 11.20 -12.71 -5.90
N MET A 108 10.65 -11.54 -5.51
CA MET A 108 11.12 -10.25 -6.00
C MET A 108 12.57 -10.01 -5.59
N LEU A 109 12.95 -10.32 -4.35
CA LEU A 109 14.31 -10.10 -3.86
C LEU A 109 15.31 -11.13 -4.40
N GLU A 110 14.86 -12.33 -4.77
CA GLU A 110 15.68 -13.30 -5.49
C GLU A 110 16.01 -12.81 -6.91
N HIS A 111 15.03 -12.23 -7.62
CA HIS A 111 15.20 -11.76 -9.01
C HIS A 111 15.81 -10.35 -9.11
N TYR A 112 15.57 -9.51 -8.10
CA TYR A 112 16.02 -8.12 -8.04
C TYR A 112 16.81 -7.85 -6.74
N PRO A 113 17.96 -8.51 -6.53
CA PRO A 113 18.69 -8.45 -5.26
C PRO A 113 19.49 -7.15 -5.08
N ASP A 114 19.82 -6.45 -6.16
CA ASP A 114 20.66 -5.26 -6.13
C ASP A 114 19.82 -3.97 -6.10
N PRO A 115 19.78 -3.26 -4.96
CA PRO A 115 19.03 -2.01 -4.84
C PRO A 115 19.60 -0.87 -5.70
N GLN A 116 20.82 -1.00 -6.25
CA GLN A 116 21.35 -0.05 -7.22
C GLN A 116 20.73 -0.24 -8.61
N GLN A 117 20.20 -1.43 -8.91
CA GLN A 117 19.61 -1.77 -10.20
C GLN A 117 18.08 -1.70 -10.19
N ALA A 118 17.45 -2.06 -9.07
CA ALA A 118 16.00 -2.14 -8.96
C ALA A 118 15.48 -1.67 -7.60
N LEU A 119 14.48 -0.80 -7.62
CA LEU A 119 13.71 -0.42 -6.45
C LEU A 119 12.53 -1.38 -6.27
N VAL A 120 12.53 -2.14 -5.19
CA VAL A 120 11.44 -3.03 -4.79
C VAL A 120 10.53 -2.31 -3.81
N LEU A 121 9.25 -2.18 -4.14
CA LEU A 121 8.21 -1.64 -3.28
C LEU A 121 7.13 -2.68 -3.04
N ALA A 122 6.75 -2.85 -1.77
CA ALA A 122 5.59 -3.64 -1.39
C ALA A 122 4.91 -3.01 -0.17
N GLY A 123 3.59 -3.13 -0.11
CA GLY A 123 2.84 -2.59 1.01
C GLY A 123 1.34 -2.75 0.85
N GLU A 124 0.62 -2.67 1.96
CA GLU A 124 -0.83 -2.63 1.96
C GLU A 124 -1.31 -1.24 1.51
N ALA A 125 -2.20 -1.21 0.52
CA ALA A 125 -3.02 -0.04 0.26
C ALA A 125 -4.09 0.03 1.35
N SER A 126 -3.74 0.74 2.42
CA SER A 126 -4.67 1.09 3.49
C SER A 126 -5.08 2.56 3.36
N LEU A 127 -6.14 2.96 4.07
CA LEU A 127 -6.66 4.33 4.04
C LEU A 127 -5.54 5.35 4.22
N ASP A 128 -5.42 6.27 3.28
CA ASP A 128 -4.51 7.40 3.38
C ASP A 128 -4.94 8.35 4.52
N ALA A 129 -4.00 8.75 5.39
CA ALA A 129 -4.21 9.63 6.54
C ALA A 129 -4.57 11.04 6.09
N THR A 130 -4.36 11.35 4.81
CA THR A 130 -4.63 12.63 4.20
C THR A 130 -5.93 12.66 3.41
N TRP A 131 -6.63 11.52 3.29
CA TRP A 131 -7.89 11.50 2.55
C TRP A 131 -9.02 12.11 3.37
N PRO A 132 -9.78 13.09 2.83
CA PRO A 132 -10.88 13.67 3.58
C PRO A 132 -11.97 12.62 3.83
N LEU A 133 -12.32 12.39 5.10
CA LEU A 133 -13.47 11.55 5.49
C LEU A 133 -14.78 11.97 4.79
N THR A 134 -14.86 13.24 4.39
CA THR A 134 -16.01 13.86 3.71
C THR A 134 -15.96 13.74 2.19
N SER A 135 -14.87 13.23 1.60
CA SER A 135 -14.74 13.10 0.15
C SER A 135 -15.63 11.96 -0.36
N PRO A 136 -16.71 12.26 -1.11
CA PRO A 136 -17.62 11.24 -1.60
C PRO A 136 -16.93 10.42 -2.70
N GLY A 137 -16.74 9.12 -2.44
CA GLY A 137 -16.22 8.15 -3.42
C GLY A 137 -15.05 7.29 -2.94
N VAL A 138 -14.54 7.47 -1.71
CA VAL A 138 -13.50 6.60 -1.12
C VAL A 138 -13.78 6.11 0.33
N PRO A 139 -15.03 6.03 0.85
CA PRO A 139 -15.27 5.30 2.11
C PRO A 139 -15.28 3.77 1.94
N SER A 140 -14.90 3.25 0.77
CA SER A 140 -14.83 1.83 0.50
C SER A 140 -13.48 1.41 -0.08
N ILE A 141 -12.43 1.46 0.73
CA ILE A 141 -11.52 0.30 0.70
C ILE A 141 -12.31 -0.83 1.38
N ARG A 142 -13.30 -1.38 0.65
CA ARG A 142 -13.85 -2.71 0.95
C ARG A 142 -12.81 -3.79 0.66
N MET A 143 -11.67 -3.41 0.10
CA MET A 143 -10.69 -4.26 -0.53
C MET A 143 -9.36 -4.09 0.16
N LEU A 144 -9.14 -4.84 1.23
CA LEU A 144 -7.80 -4.95 1.78
C LEU A 144 -6.91 -5.59 0.70
N HIS A 145 -5.83 -4.91 0.30
CA HIS A 145 -4.93 -5.42 -0.72
C HIS A 145 -3.49 -4.93 -0.54
N ASN A 146 -2.55 -5.79 -0.94
CA ASN A 146 -1.13 -5.48 -0.97
C ASN A 146 -0.67 -5.31 -2.42
N HIS A 147 0.17 -4.31 -2.64
CA HIS A 147 0.85 -4.04 -3.89
C HIS A 147 2.27 -4.59 -3.85
N PHE A 148 2.76 -5.02 -5.00
CA PHE A 148 4.12 -5.50 -5.21
C PHE A 148 4.60 -4.97 -6.54
N MET A 149 5.62 -4.12 -6.49
CA MET A 149 6.10 -3.36 -7.63
C MET A 149 7.63 -3.37 -7.66
N VAL A 150 8.22 -3.51 -8.83
CA VAL A 150 9.67 -3.35 -9.03
C VAL A 150 9.90 -2.26 -10.05
N PHE A 151 10.78 -1.31 -9.79
CA PHE A 151 11.13 -0.26 -10.74
C PHE A 151 12.61 -0.34 -11.10
N PRO A 152 12.97 -0.43 -12.40
CA PRO A 152 14.37 -0.34 -12.81
C PRO A 152 14.93 1.05 -12.43
N MET A 153 16.04 1.06 -11.70
CA MET A 153 16.69 2.31 -11.27
C MET A 153 17.18 3.15 -12.45
N GLU A 154 17.58 2.51 -13.55
CA GLU A 154 17.93 3.21 -14.79
C GLU A 154 16.74 4.02 -15.32
N GLN A 155 15.58 3.39 -15.46
CA GLN A 155 14.35 4.05 -15.92
C GLN A 155 13.96 5.19 -14.97
N LEU A 156 14.00 4.96 -13.65
CA LEU A 156 13.72 6.01 -12.65
C LEU A 156 14.68 7.20 -12.79
N SER A 157 15.96 6.94 -13.03
CA SER A 157 16.97 7.99 -13.15
C SER A 157 16.84 8.84 -14.42
N GLN A 158 16.30 8.26 -15.49
CA GLN A 158 16.09 8.90 -16.80
C GLN A 158 14.70 9.54 -16.93
N ALA A 159 13.76 9.17 -16.06
CA ALA A 159 12.42 9.71 -16.03
C ALA A 159 12.39 11.21 -15.75
N ALA A 160 11.39 11.89 -16.32
CA ALA A 160 11.17 13.31 -16.06
C ALA A 160 10.89 13.54 -14.56
N MET A 161 11.27 14.71 -14.05
CA MET A 161 10.79 15.11 -12.73
C MET A 161 9.29 15.33 -12.79
N ALA A 162 8.58 14.78 -11.81
CA ALA A 162 7.18 15.09 -11.62
C ALA A 162 7.01 16.58 -11.24
N ASP A 163 5.88 17.17 -11.63
CA ASP A 163 5.52 18.52 -11.19
C ASP A 163 5.39 18.55 -9.66
N ARG A 164 6.25 19.35 -9.01
CA ARG A 164 6.28 19.51 -7.55
C ARG A 164 5.00 20.13 -6.99
N ASN A 165 4.20 20.79 -7.82
CA ASN A 165 2.93 21.38 -7.43
C ASN A 165 1.74 20.47 -7.76
N ASN A 166 1.97 19.26 -8.28
CA ASN A 166 0.90 18.33 -8.55
C ASN A 166 0.21 17.95 -7.23
N PRO A 167 -1.08 18.25 -7.05
CA PRO A 167 -1.77 17.96 -5.79
C PRO A 167 -1.90 16.46 -5.48
N ASN A 168 -1.63 15.59 -6.46
CA ASN A 168 -1.60 14.13 -6.29
C ASN A 168 -0.19 13.59 -6.02
N LEU A 169 0.84 14.45 -6.00
CA LEU A 169 2.18 14.09 -5.57
C LEU A 169 2.22 14.06 -4.04
N THR A 170 1.51 13.09 -3.47
CA THR A 170 1.34 12.95 -2.04
C THR A 170 1.94 11.62 -1.60
N ASP A 171 3.01 11.69 -0.84
CA ASP A 171 3.48 10.62 0.02
C ASP A 171 2.73 10.62 1.36
N GLY A 172 1.46 10.99 1.37
CA GLY A 172 0.66 11.13 2.58
C GLY A 172 1.07 12.31 3.49
N GLY A 173 1.85 13.29 3.01
CA GLY A 173 2.36 14.32 3.92
C GLY A 173 2.61 15.70 3.36
N GLN A 174 3.28 15.85 2.22
CA GLN A 174 3.95 17.12 1.90
C GLN A 174 3.06 18.37 1.80
N HIS A 175 1.76 18.19 1.55
CA HIS A 175 0.76 19.26 1.53
C HIS A 175 -0.41 19.01 2.49
N SER A 176 -0.28 18.06 3.43
CA SER A 176 -1.34 17.73 4.36
C SER A 176 -1.20 18.49 5.68
N LEU A 177 -2.34 18.85 6.27
CA LEU A 177 -2.40 19.40 7.64
C LEU A 177 -1.78 18.42 8.64
N PHE A 178 -1.85 17.11 8.36
CA PHE A 178 -1.26 16.08 9.18
C PHE A 178 0.26 16.25 9.27
N GLN A 179 0.98 16.36 8.15
CA GLN A 179 2.42 16.54 8.20
C GLN A 179 2.82 17.90 8.78
N ALA A 180 2.06 18.94 8.47
CA ALA A 180 2.37 20.29 8.92
C ALA A 180 2.27 20.45 10.46
N TYR A 181 1.41 19.67 11.12
CA TYR A 181 1.08 19.91 12.54
C TYR A 181 1.11 18.67 13.43
N MET A 182 0.91 17.47 12.88
CA MET A 182 0.72 16.24 13.66
C MET A 182 1.88 15.24 13.54
N HIS A 183 2.89 15.51 12.71
CA HIS A 183 4.05 14.62 12.52
C HIS A 183 4.69 14.17 13.84
N ASP A 184 5.11 15.11 14.68
CA ASP A 184 5.81 14.80 15.94
C ASP A 184 4.91 14.07 16.95
N VAL A 185 3.63 14.46 17.01
CA VAL A 185 2.62 13.82 17.88
C VAL A 185 2.38 12.39 17.43
N TYR A 186 2.30 12.19 16.11
CA TYR A 186 2.12 10.90 15.49
C TYR A 186 3.34 10.01 15.73
N GLN A 187 4.55 10.48 15.46
CA GLN A 187 5.78 9.73 15.76
C GLN A 187 5.86 9.34 17.24
N THR A 188 5.58 10.28 18.15
CA THR A 188 5.56 10.03 19.60
C THR A 188 4.55 8.96 19.98
N PHE A 189 3.36 8.94 19.35
CA PHE A 189 2.37 7.91 19.60
C PHE A 189 2.90 6.52 19.25
N PHE A 190 3.59 6.35 18.12
CA PHE A 190 4.17 5.06 17.77
C PHE A 190 5.30 4.67 18.73
N ASP A 191 6.21 5.59 19.03
CA ASP A 191 7.36 5.32 19.89
C ASP A 191 6.97 5.03 21.35
N ALA A 192 5.91 5.66 21.86
CA ALA A 192 5.47 5.53 23.25
C ALA A 192 4.34 4.51 23.45
N ALA A 193 3.44 4.35 22.47
CA ALA A 193 2.26 3.50 22.61
C ALA A 193 2.43 2.12 21.96
N LEU A 194 3.28 1.98 20.94
CA LEU A 194 3.55 0.70 20.30
C LEU A 194 4.90 0.16 20.76
N GLU A 195 4.85 -0.92 21.54
CA GLU A 195 6.04 -1.70 21.85
C GLU A 195 6.41 -2.56 20.63
N LEU A 196 7.35 -2.08 19.82
CA LEU A 196 7.89 -2.74 18.63
C LEU A 196 9.33 -3.21 18.89
N ASP A 197 9.67 -4.43 18.48
CA ASP A 197 11.00 -5.03 18.64
C ASP A 197 11.66 -5.31 17.29
N MET A 198 10.88 -5.79 16.32
CA MET A 198 11.32 -6.08 14.95
C MET A 198 11.34 -4.83 14.06
N LEU A 199 10.36 -3.93 14.23
CA LEU A 199 10.24 -2.68 13.49
C LEU A 199 10.89 -1.55 14.28
N VAL A 200 12.10 -1.16 13.89
CA VAL A 200 12.90 -0.14 14.59
C VAL A 200 12.74 1.21 13.89
N PRO A 201 12.31 2.28 14.58
CA PRO A 201 12.17 3.60 13.97
C PRO A 201 13.46 4.08 13.32
N ILE A 202 13.36 4.74 12.16
CA ILE A 202 14.47 5.40 11.48
C ILE A 202 14.19 6.88 11.27
N GLU A 203 15.25 7.69 11.36
CA GLU A 203 15.15 9.12 11.08
C GLU A 203 14.75 9.36 9.63
N SER A 204 13.88 10.36 9.39
CA SER A 204 13.32 10.67 8.08
C SER A 204 14.39 10.81 6.99
N ASN A 205 15.50 11.51 7.26
CA ASN A 205 16.59 11.68 6.28
C ASN A 205 17.24 10.36 5.88
N ALA A 206 17.38 9.41 6.82
CA ALA A 206 17.95 8.09 6.56
C ALA A 206 16.97 7.16 5.82
N SER A 207 15.67 7.46 5.86
CA SER A 207 14.62 6.69 5.17
C SER A 207 14.40 7.08 3.71
N THR A 208 14.92 8.24 3.28
CA THR A 208 14.68 8.77 1.94
C THR A 208 15.52 8.07 0.86
N LEU A 209 14.92 7.80 -0.29
CA LEU A 209 15.64 7.38 -1.48
C LEU A 209 16.43 8.55 -2.05
N GLN A 210 17.75 8.43 -2.18
CA GLN A 210 18.62 9.52 -2.66
C GLN A 210 18.20 10.11 -4.01
N LEU A 211 17.61 9.29 -4.89
CA LEU A 211 17.18 9.71 -6.23
C LEU A 211 15.94 10.63 -6.20
N THR A 212 15.00 10.35 -5.30
CA THR A 212 13.69 11.01 -5.26
C THR A 212 13.55 11.97 -4.10
N GLY A 213 14.23 11.71 -2.99
CA GLY A 213 14.05 12.38 -1.71
C GLY A 213 12.83 11.90 -0.93
N TYR A 214 12.16 10.80 -1.34
CA TYR A 214 10.95 10.26 -0.72
C TYR A 214 11.21 8.93 -0.01
N PRO A 215 10.38 8.56 0.99
CA PRO A 215 9.24 9.32 1.55
C PRO A 215 9.71 10.51 2.41
N GLN A 216 8.87 11.55 2.54
CA GLN A 216 9.10 12.72 3.40
C GLN A 216 7.97 12.85 4.42
N GLY A 217 8.30 12.67 5.70
CA GLY A 217 7.37 12.98 6.79
C GLY A 217 6.43 11.84 7.21
N LEU A 218 6.40 10.72 6.51
CA LEU A 218 5.83 9.51 7.10
C LEU A 218 6.84 8.88 8.06
N PRO A 219 6.42 8.42 9.25
CA PRO A 219 7.27 7.58 10.08
C PRO A 219 7.71 6.35 9.30
N CYS A 220 8.97 5.99 9.48
CA CYS A 220 9.58 4.87 8.80
C CYS A 220 10.23 3.96 9.82
N TRP A 221 10.24 2.66 9.53
CA TRP A 221 10.89 1.65 10.36
C TRP A 221 11.80 0.79 9.52
N GLN A 222 12.99 0.51 10.04
CA GLN A 222 13.86 -0.54 9.55
C GLN A 222 13.43 -1.87 10.15
N ILE A 223 13.37 -2.90 9.30
CA ILE A 223 13.10 -4.27 9.73
C ILE A 223 14.41 -4.87 10.26
N ARG A 224 14.48 -5.13 11.58
CA ARG A 224 15.59 -5.84 12.20
C ARG A 224 15.66 -7.26 11.65
N GLY A 225 16.83 -7.67 11.16
CA GLY A 225 17.01 -8.97 10.49
C GLY A 225 16.69 -8.97 8.99
N GLY A 226 16.27 -7.82 8.43
CA GLY A 226 16.05 -7.68 6.98
C GLY A 226 14.94 -8.59 6.47
N VAL A 227 15.10 -9.14 5.26
CA VAL A 227 14.09 -9.98 4.59
C VAL A 227 13.75 -11.25 5.39
N ASP A 228 14.71 -11.84 6.10
CA ASP A 228 14.47 -13.08 6.86
C ASP A 228 13.45 -12.88 7.99
N ALA A 229 13.30 -11.65 8.49
CA ALA A 229 12.27 -11.30 9.47
C ALA A 229 10.84 -11.55 8.99
N LEU A 230 10.59 -11.56 7.67
CA LEU A 230 9.27 -11.85 7.11
C LEU A 230 8.79 -13.29 7.40
N LYS A 231 9.71 -14.18 7.76
CA LYS A 231 9.43 -15.56 8.21
C LYS A 231 8.99 -15.62 9.68
N ASP A 232 9.27 -14.57 10.45
CA ASP A 232 8.89 -14.47 11.86
C ASP A 232 7.49 -13.88 12.00
N ILE A 233 6.63 -14.57 12.74
CA ILE A 233 5.27 -14.10 13.01
C ILE A 233 5.25 -12.76 13.76
N ARG A 234 6.30 -12.44 14.55
CA ARG A 234 6.42 -11.18 15.27
C ARG A 234 6.44 -9.98 14.34
N PHE A 235 7.13 -10.07 13.20
CA PHE A 235 7.10 -9.01 12.19
C PHE A 235 5.66 -8.69 11.78
N TRP A 236 4.85 -9.70 11.47
CA TRP A 236 3.47 -9.52 11.04
C TRP A 236 2.56 -8.98 12.15
N LEU A 237 2.79 -9.39 13.41
CA LEU A 237 2.07 -8.83 14.55
C LEU A 237 2.38 -7.35 14.76
N GLU A 238 3.64 -6.95 14.60
CA GLU A 238 4.06 -5.55 14.70
C GLU A 238 3.56 -4.71 13.52
N TYR A 239 3.57 -5.28 12.31
CA TYR A 239 2.97 -4.67 11.13
C TYR A 239 1.47 -4.39 11.33
N ASP A 240 0.71 -5.38 11.83
CA ASP A 240 -0.70 -5.23 12.15
C ASP A 240 -0.94 -4.14 13.22
N ARG A 241 -0.06 -4.04 14.23
CA ARG A 241 -0.11 -2.99 15.26
C ARG A 241 0.09 -1.60 14.67
N ILE A 242 1.01 -1.44 13.72
CA ILE A 242 1.24 -0.16 13.05
C ILE A 242 -0.02 0.27 12.30
N LEU A 243 -0.60 -0.63 11.49
CA LEU A 243 -1.82 -0.35 10.74
C LEU A 243 -3.02 -0.04 11.66
N GLN A 244 -3.13 -0.74 12.79
CA GLN A 244 -4.15 -0.45 13.78
C GLN A 244 -3.95 0.93 14.41
N GLY A 245 -2.72 1.23 14.85
CA GLY A 245 -2.36 2.49 15.50
C GLY A 245 -2.65 3.70 14.60
N PHE A 246 -2.37 3.57 13.30
CA PHE A 246 -2.69 4.61 12.31
C PHE A 246 -4.17 4.99 12.33
N ILE A 247 -5.07 4.00 12.25
CA ILE A 247 -6.51 4.26 12.17
C ILE A 247 -7.05 4.73 13.53
N ASP A 248 -6.56 4.18 14.64
CA ASP A 248 -7.01 4.54 15.98
C ASP A 248 -6.57 5.97 16.35
N PHE A 249 -5.36 6.38 15.95
CA PHE A 249 -4.92 7.77 16.02
C PHE A 249 -5.88 8.67 15.24
N TYR A 250 -6.12 8.36 13.97
CA TYR A 250 -6.96 9.19 13.11
C TYR A 250 -8.40 9.35 13.66
N ARG A 251 -9.01 8.27 14.17
CA ARG A 251 -10.33 8.35 14.79
C ARG A 251 -10.32 9.24 16.03
N THR A 252 -9.30 9.12 16.87
CA THR A 252 -9.23 9.90 18.12
C THR A 252 -9.21 11.41 17.88
N PHE A 253 -8.58 11.86 16.79
CA PHE A 253 -8.41 13.29 16.51
C PHE A 253 -9.45 13.89 15.54
N PHE A 254 -10.09 13.07 14.70
CA PHE A 254 -10.93 13.55 13.60
C PHE A 254 -12.38 13.03 13.58
N THR A 255 -12.83 12.28 14.61
CA THR A 255 -14.26 11.94 14.83
C THR A 255 -14.83 12.69 16.02
#